data_AF-D7G4T3-F1
#
_entry.id   AF-D7G4T3-F1
#
_cell.length_a   1.000
_cell.length_b   1.000
_cell.length_c   1.000
_cell.angle_alpha   90.00
_cell.angle_beta   90.00
_cell.angle_gamma   90.00
#
_symmetry.space_group_name_H-M   'P 1'
#
loop_
_entity.id
_entity.type
_entity.pdbx_description
1 polymer ?
#
loop_
_entity_poly.entity_id
_entity_poly.type
_entity_poly.pdbx_seq_one_letter_code
_entity_poly.pdbx_strand_id
1 'polypeptide(L)'
;MDACCRKICTILKEDCKVNFLALDFDLTILNIHTSGRWPGTPEQLTQRIRPFFQALIPIAVAKGIHVGVVTFSPQVSMISSVLKVAFPHVASQVVF
;
A
#
# COMPACT_ATOMS: atom_id res chain seq x y z
N MET A 1 -5.26 15.60 -0.97
CA MET A 1 -4.25 14.54 -0.80
C MET A 1 -3.64 14.14 -2.14
N ASP A 2 -4.46 13.87 -3.15
CA ASP A 2 -4.05 13.41 -4.48
C ASP A 2 -3.02 14.28 -5.23
N ALA A 3 -3.17 15.60 -5.20
CA ALA A 3 -2.22 16.50 -5.87
C ALA A 3 -0.79 16.37 -5.31
N CYS A 4 -0.68 16.19 -3.99
CA CYS A 4 0.59 15.93 -3.32
C CYS A 4 1.15 14.56 -3.74
N CYS A 5 0.33 13.51 -3.70
CA CYS A 5 0.76 12.16 -4.11
C CYS A 5 1.19 12.11 -5.58
N ARG A 6 0.48 12.79 -6.49
CA ARG A 6 0.88 12.92 -7.90
C ARG A 6 2.24 13.59 -8.04
N LYS A 7 2.46 14.70 -7.34
CA LYS A 7 3.77 15.38 -7.35
C LYS A 7 4.88 14.47 -6.82
N ILE A 8 4.64 13.76 -5.73
CA ILE A 8 5.58 12.78 -5.17
C ILE A 8 5.90 11.70 -6.20
N CYS A 9 4.89 11.05 -6.81
CA CYS A 9 5.13 10.00 -7.80
C CYS A 9 5.83 10.51 -9.07
N THR A 10 5.55 11.74 -9.50
CA THR A 10 6.29 12.40 -10.59
C THR A 10 7.76 12.55 -10.22
N ILE A 11 8.07 13.13 -9.05
CA ILE A 11 9.46 13.30 -8.60
C ILE A 11 10.18 11.95 -8.50
N LEU A 12 9.55 10.97 -7.86
CA LEU A 12 10.11 9.63 -7.70
C LEU A 12 10.44 8.98 -9.05
N LYS A 13 9.50 9.03 -10.01
CA LYS A 13 9.67 8.37 -11.32
C LYS A 13 10.60 9.13 -12.26
N GLU A 14 10.38 10.44 -12.39
CA GLU A 14 10.97 11.26 -13.44
C GLU A 14 12.31 11.84 -12.99
N ASP A 15 12.43 12.31 -11.76
CA ASP A 15 13.66 12.94 -11.26
C ASP A 15 14.58 11.90 -10.60
N CYS A 16 14.03 11.04 -9.73
CA CYS A 16 14.82 10.06 -8.97
C CYS A 16 14.98 8.71 -9.68
N LYS A 17 14.27 8.48 -10.80
CA LYS A 17 14.27 7.22 -11.55
C LYS A 17 13.92 5.97 -10.72
N VAL A 18 13.11 6.14 -9.66
CA VAL A 18 12.59 5.05 -8.85
C VAL A 18 11.58 4.25 -9.66
N ASN A 19 11.74 2.93 -9.65
CA ASN A 19 10.84 1.99 -10.33
C ASN A 19 10.10 1.04 -9.38
N PHE A 20 10.45 1.02 -8.08
CA PHE A 20 9.87 0.14 -7.08
C PHE A 20 9.69 0.87 -5.73
N LEU A 21 8.53 0.69 -5.09
CA LEU A 21 8.26 1.12 -3.71
C LEU A 21 8.05 -0.12 -2.83
N ALA A 22 9.00 -0.37 -1.94
CA ALA A 22 8.87 -1.31 -0.84
C ALA A 22 8.21 -0.59 0.35
N LEU A 23 7.01 -1.00 0.73
CA LEU A 23 6.24 -0.35 1.79
C LEU A 23 6.05 -1.29 2.97
N ASP A 24 6.40 -0.83 4.16
CA ASP A 24 6.01 -1.52 5.38
C ASP A 24 4.48 -1.43 5.61
N PHE A 25 3.93 -2.37 6.39
CA PHE A 25 2.48 -2.49 6.60
C PHE A 25 2.02 -1.89 7.92
N ASP A 26 2.42 -2.49 9.04
CA ASP A 26 2.01 -2.07 10.39
C ASP A 26 2.59 -0.70 10.74
N LEU A 27 1.76 0.20 11.27
CA LEU A 27 2.18 1.59 11.57
C LEU A 27 2.82 2.35 10.39
N THR A 28 2.65 1.87 9.15
CA THR A 28 3.08 2.53 7.92
C THR A 28 1.88 2.70 6.99
N ILE A 29 1.48 1.65 6.26
CA ILE A 29 0.23 1.66 5.48
C ILE A 29 -0.97 1.78 6.42
N LEU A 30 -0.94 1.07 7.55
CA LEU A 30 -1.96 1.13 8.58
C LEU A 30 -1.66 2.20 9.64
N ASN A 31 -2.70 2.73 10.28
CA ASN A 31 -2.56 3.58 11.46
C ASN A 31 -2.53 2.80 12.79
N ILE A 32 -2.53 1.47 12.75
CA ILE A 32 -2.43 0.59 13.91
C ILE A 32 -1.31 -0.44 13.73
N HIS A 33 -0.94 -1.08 14.83
CA HIS A 33 -0.08 -2.25 14.85
C HIS A 33 -0.94 -3.51 15.02
N THR A 34 -0.86 -4.46 14.09
CA THR A 34 -1.61 -5.73 14.13
C THR A 34 -0.96 -6.78 15.03
N SER A 35 0.28 -6.54 15.47
CA SER A 35 1.09 -7.50 16.24
C SER A 35 1.27 -8.84 15.53
N GLY A 36 1.19 -8.82 14.19
CA GLY A 36 1.28 -9.99 13.32
C GLY A 36 0.10 -10.96 13.46
N ARG A 37 -0.97 -10.60 14.19
CA ARG A 37 -2.10 -11.48 14.52
C ARG A 37 -3.41 -10.69 14.60
N TRP A 38 -3.76 -9.97 13.54
CA TRP A 38 -5.07 -9.35 13.41
C TRP A 38 -6.18 -10.40 13.46
N PRO A 39 -7.13 -10.30 14.42
CA PRO A 39 -8.20 -11.28 14.58
C PRO A 39 -9.48 -10.93 13.81
N GLY A 40 -9.58 -9.71 13.27
CA GLY A 40 -10.75 -9.23 12.55
C GLY A 40 -10.72 -9.57 11.06
N THR A 41 -11.63 -8.96 10.30
CA THR A 41 -11.75 -9.18 8.85
C THR A 41 -10.85 -8.22 8.05
N PRO A 42 -10.58 -8.52 6.76
CA PRO A 42 -9.89 -7.60 5.86
C PRO A 42 -10.60 -6.25 5.70
N GLU A 43 -11.92 -6.21 5.70
CA GLU A 43 -12.72 -4.99 5.55
C GLU A 43 -12.52 -4.07 6.75
N GLN A 44 -12.51 -4.64 7.96
CA GLN A 44 -12.21 -3.89 9.19
C GLN A 44 -10.80 -3.32 9.17
N LEU A 45 -9.83 -4.08 8.66
CA LEU A 45 -8.44 -3.64 8.59
C LEU A 45 -8.22 -2.60 7.48
N THR A 46 -9.00 -2.67 6.39
CA THR A 46 -8.99 -1.67 5.30
C THR A 46 -9.37 -0.28 5.80
N GLN A 47 -10.28 -0.19 6.78
CA GLN A 47 -10.64 1.08 7.44
C GLN A 47 -9.48 1.71 8.23
N ARG A 48 -8.38 0.97 8.45
CA ARG A 48 -7.18 1.44 9.14
C ARG A 48 -6.07 1.90 8.18
N ILE A 49 -6.25 1.78 6.87
CA ILE A 49 -5.30 2.31 5.89
C ILE A 49 -5.26 3.84 6.00
N ARG A 50 -4.06 4.40 6.10
CA ARG A 50 -3.89 5.86 6.17
C ARG A 50 -4.30 6.50 4.85
N PRO A 51 -5.03 7.64 4.86
CA PRO A 51 -5.51 8.31 3.65
C PRO A 51 -4.41 8.63 2.61
N PHE A 52 -3.19 8.87 3.08
CA PHE A 52 -2.05 9.08 2.19
C PHE A 52 -1.76 7.86 1.30
N PHE A 53 -1.75 6.65 1.86
CA PHE A 53 -1.49 5.43 1.10
C PHE A 53 -2.68 4.98 0.26
N GLN A 54 -3.91 5.34 0.65
CA GLN A 54 -5.09 5.16 -0.20
C GLN A 54 -4.93 5.89 -1.54
N ALA A 55 -4.28 7.07 -1.55
CA ALA A 55 -4.00 7.83 -2.76
C ALA A 55 -2.66 7.42 -3.42
N LEU A 56 -1.58 7.28 -2.64
CA LEU A 56 -0.23 7.06 -3.18
C LEU A 56 -0.13 5.76 -3.99
N ILE A 57 -0.62 4.64 -3.45
CA ILE A 57 -0.45 3.31 -4.05
C ILE A 57 -1.03 3.25 -5.48
N PRO A 58 -2.31 3.59 -5.73
CA PRO A 58 -2.86 3.54 -7.08
C PRO A 58 -2.18 4.54 -8.04
N ILE A 59 -1.78 5.72 -7.54
CA ILE A 59 -1.07 6.71 -8.37
C ILE A 59 0.32 6.21 -8.77
N ALA A 60 1.05 5.59 -7.85
CA ALA A 60 2.37 5.00 -8.11
C ALA A 60 2.27 3.91 -9.18
N VAL A 61 1.31 2.98 -9.03
CA VAL A 61 1.06 1.92 -10.01
C VAL A 61 0.70 2.52 -11.38
N ALA A 62 -0.21 3.50 -11.44
CA ALA A 62 -0.60 4.17 -12.69
C ALA A 62 0.57 4.90 -13.38
N LYS A 63 1.59 5.34 -12.62
CA LYS A 63 2.83 5.93 -13.12
C LYS A 63 3.89 4.90 -13.53
N GLY A 64 3.57 3.60 -13.47
CA GLY A 64 4.50 2.52 -13.78
C GLY A 64 5.61 2.37 -12.74
N ILE A 65 5.31 2.66 -11.48
CA ILE A 65 6.15 2.31 -10.33
C ILE A 65 5.56 1.03 -9.73
N HIS A 66 6.37 -0.02 -9.65
CA HIS A 66 5.97 -1.24 -8.97
C HIS A 66 5.83 -0.99 -7.47
N VAL A 67 4.83 -1.60 -6.84
CA VAL A 67 4.63 -1.48 -5.39
C VAL A 67 4.69 -2.88 -4.78
N GLY A 68 5.40 -3.01 -3.67
CA GLY A 68 5.40 -4.22 -2.87
C GLY A 68 5.23 -3.91 -1.40
N VAL A 69 4.58 -4.81 -0.66
CA VAL A 69 4.46 -4.71 0.78
C VAL A 69 5.49 -5.62 1.45
N VAL A 70 6.35 -5.03 2.27
CA VAL A 70 7.44 -5.73 2.96
C VAL A 70 7.21 -5.64 4.46
N THR A 71 6.91 -6.76 5.10
CA THR A 71 6.51 -6.78 6.52
C THR A 71 6.99 -8.04 7.23
N PHE A 72 7.13 -7.97 8.55
CA PHE A 72 7.36 -9.14 9.40
C PHE A 72 6.08 -9.87 9.82
N SER A 73 4.91 -9.35 9.45
CA SER A 73 3.65 -10.04 9.76
C SER A 73 3.56 -11.38 9.02
N PRO A 74 3.26 -12.49 9.71
CA PRO A 74 3.13 -13.80 9.07
C PRO A 74 1.78 -13.97 8.33
N GLN A 75 0.83 -13.05 8.48
CA GLN A 75 -0.53 -13.20 7.95
C GLN A 75 -0.66 -12.78 6.47
N VAL A 76 0.19 -13.30 5.58
CA VAL A 76 0.26 -12.90 4.16
C VAL A 76 -1.11 -12.92 3.46
N SER A 77 -1.95 -13.93 3.71
CA SER A 77 -3.29 -14.04 3.12
C SER A 77 -4.26 -12.95 3.59
N MET A 78 -4.16 -12.53 4.86
CA MET A 78 -4.92 -11.41 5.41
C MET A 78 -4.53 -10.12 4.69
N ILE A 79 -3.22 -9.85 4.57
CA ILE A 79 -2.75 -8.61 3.97
C ILE A 79 -3.06 -8.56 2.47
N SER A 80 -2.91 -9.69 1.76
CA SER A 80 -3.33 -9.81 0.35
C SER A 80 -4.82 -9.50 0.19
N SER A 81 -5.68 -9.99 1.10
CA SER A 81 -7.11 -9.70 1.09
C SER A 81 -7.40 -8.22 1.35
N VAL A 82 -6.70 -7.59 2.31
CA VAL A 82 -6.80 -6.15 2.57
C VAL A 82 -6.46 -5.34 1.32
N LEU A 83 -5.36 -5.66 0.62
CA LEU A 83 -5.00 -4.94 -0.60
C LEU A 83 -6.03 -5.12 -1.72
N LYS A 84 -6.62 -6.31 -1.86
CA LYS A 84 -7.69 -6.56 -2.84
C LYS A 84 -8.95 -5.76 -2.54
N VAL A 85 -9.34 -5.67 -1.27
CA VAL A 85 -10.49 -4.86 -0.84
C VAL A 85 -10.22 -3.37 -1.02
N ALA A 86 -9.03 -2.90 -0.63
CA ALA A 86 -8.66 -1.49 -0.68
C ALA A 86 -8.40 -0.97 -2.10
N PHE A 87 -7.85 -1.83 -2.97
CA PHE A 87 -7.29 -1.43 -4.27
C PHE A 87 -7.69 -2.41 -5.39
N PRO A 88 -9.00 -2.62 -5.65
CA PRO A 88 -9.47 -3.70 -6.53
C PRO A 88 -8.89 -3.66 -7.94
N HIS A 89 -8.51 -2.48 -8.45
CA HIS A 89 -7.98 -2.30 -9.80
C HIS A 89 -6.46 -2.45 -9.92
N VAL A 90 -5.72 -2.40 -8.81
CA VAL A 90 -4.24 -2.45 -8.81
C VAL A 90 -3.66 -3.54 -7.92
N ALA A 91 -4.47 -4.24 -7.13
CA ALA A 91 -4.01 -5.27 -6.20
C ALA A 91 -3.23 -6.41 -6.89
N SER A 92 -3.56 -6.77 -8.14
CA SER A 92 -2.80 -7.77 -8.91
C SER A 92 -1.39 -7.33 -9.29
N GLN A 93 -1.09 -6.04 -9.17
CA GLN A 93 0.20 -5.42 -9.49
C GLN A 93 1.00 -5.12 -8.22
N VAL A 94 0.43 -5.32 -7.04
CA VAL A 94 1.13 -5.17 -5.76
C VAL A 94 1.67 -6.53 -5.32
N VAL A 95 2.98 -6.62 -5.16
CA VAL A 95 3.66 -7.86 -4.75
C VAL A 95 3.84 -7.93 -3.23
N PHE A 96 3.95 -9.15 -2.70
CA PHE A 96 4.30 -9.44 -1.30
C PHE A 96 5.56 -10.30 -1.27
#